data_AF-A0A945Y0U0-F1
#
_entry.id   AF-A0A945Y0U0-F1
#
_cell.length_a   1.000
_cell.length_b   1.000
_cell.length_c   1.000
_cell.angle_alpha   90.00
_cell.angle_beta   90.00
_cell.angle_gamma   90.00
#
_symmetry.space_group_name_H-M   'P 1'
#
loop_
_entity.id
_entity.type
_entity.pdbx_description
1 polymer ?
#
loop_
_entity_poly.entity_id
_entity_poly.type
_entity_poly.pdbx_seq_one_letter_code
_entity_poly.pdbx_strand_id
1 'polypeptide(L)' 'MASTAIRICGGRSMLRPSYIEQAYRDSRCGATMLPWSVEVCLERLGCVRLFDED' A
#
# COMPACT_ATOMS: atom_id res chain seq x y z
N MET A 1 1.18 -5.00 -5.84
CA MET A 1 2.00 -4.88 -7.07
C MET A 1 3.51 -4.77 -6.77
N ALA A 2 3.97 -3.82 -5.95
CA ALA A 2 5.42 -3.64 -5.67
C ALA A 2 6.14 -4.86 -5.06
N SER A 3 5.51 -5.56 -4.11
CA SER A 3 6.07 -6.80 -3.52
C SER A 3 6.28 -7.92 -4.55
N THR A 4 5.47 -7.94 -5.61
CA THR A 4 5.59 -8.95 -6.68
C THR A 4 6.71 -8.58 -7.64
N ALA A 5 6.90 -7.29 -7.94
CA ALA A 5 8.05 -6.82 -8.69
C ALA A 5 9.38 -7.20 -8.00
N ILE A 6 9.48 -7.06 -6.67
CA ILE A 6 10.67 -7.51 -5.92
C ILE A 6 10.92 -9.02 -6.09
N ARG A 7 9.87 -9.85 -5.99
CA ARG A 7 10.03 -11.31 -6.14
C ARG A 7 10.47 -11.72 -7.54
N ILE A 8 9.97 -11.04 -8.57
CA ILE A 8 10.33 -11.33 -9.97
C ILE A 8 11.76 -10.87 -10.27
N CYS A 9 12.13 -9.66 -9.84
CA CYS A 9 13.44 -9.08 -10.14
C CYS A 9 14.56 -9.54 -9.19
N GLY A 10 14.21 -10.19 -8.07
CA GLY A 10 15.14 -10.75 -7.10
C GLY A 10 15.94 -9.69 -6.33
N GLY A 11 17.07 -10.08 -5.75
CA GLY A 11 17.86 -9.22 -4.86
C GLY A 11 18.36 -7.92 -5.51
N ARG A 12 18.56 -7.89 -6.83
CA ARG A 12 19.02 -6.68 -7.54
C ARG A 12 18.02 -5.53 -7.48
N SER A 13 16.72 -5.81 -7.39
CA SER A 13 15.71 -4.75 -7.28
C SER A 13 15.74 -4.02 -5.94
N MET A 14 16.40 -4.60 -4.92
CA MET A 14 16.57 -4.03 -3.58
C MET A 14 17.78 -3.11 -3.44
N LEU A 15 18.67 -3.08 -4.45
CA LEU A 15 19.85 -2.21 -4.43
C LEU A 15 19.46 -0.76 -4.71
N ARG A 16 20.09 0.19 -4.00
CA ARG A 16 19.86 1.63 -4.24
C ARG A 16 20.81 2.17 -5.33
N PRO A 17 20.37 3.15 -6.13
CA PRO A 17 19.02 3.68 -6.23
C PRO A 17 18.20 2.90 -7.28
N SER A 18 17.24 2.09 -6.84
CA SER A 18 16.30 1.37 -7.72
C SER A 18 14.89 1.91 -7.52
N TYR A 19 14.15 2.13 -8.60
CA TYR A 19 12.75 2.54 -8.50
C TYR A 19 11.88 1.49 -7.78
N ILE A 20 12.21 0.19 -7.92
CA ILE A 20 11.40 -0.89 -7.37
C ILE A 20 11.46 -0.92 -5.83
N GLU A 21 12.65 -0.72 -5.25
CA GLU A 21 12.76 -0.66 -3.77
C GLU A 21 12.10 0.58 -3.21
N GLN A 22 12.21 1.72 -3.93
CA GLN A 22 11.51 2.94 -3.57
C GLN A 22 10.00 2.74 -3.59
N ALA A 23 9.44 2.23 -4.69
CA ALA A 23 8.01 1.98 -4.83
C ALA A 23 7.49 1.00 -3.74
N TYR A 24 8.30 0.00 -3.35
CA TYR A 24 7.92 -0.89 -2.26
C TYR A 24 7.87 -0.17 -0.90
N ARG A 25 8.86 0.66 -0.57
CA ARG A 25 8.83 1.47 0.66
C ARG A 25 7.66 2.44 0.68
N ASP A 26 7.43 3.16 -0.41
CA ASP A 26 6.35 4.14 -0.51
C ASP A 26 4.98 3.46 -0.37
N SER A 27 4.80 2.26 -0.96
CA SER A 27 3.56 1.48 -0.79
C SER A 27 3.28 1.07 0.66
N ARG A 28 4.32 0.75 1.44
CA ARG A 28 4.18 0.39 2.86
C ARG A 28 3.90 1.61 3.72
N CYS A 29 4.55 2.74 3.43
CA CYS A 29 4.29 4.01 4.10
C CYS A 29 2.84 4.46 3.85
N GLY A 30 2.39 4.44 2.58
CA GLY A 30 1.03 4.85 2.21
C GLY A 30 -0.06 4.05 2.94
N ALA A 31 0.16 2.77 3.22
CA ALA A 31 -0.79 1.93 3.94
C ALA A 31 -1.03 2.37 5.40
N THR A 32 -0.12 3.12 6.02
CA THR A 32 -0.28 3.62 7.40
C THR A 32 -0.56 5.12 7.46
N MET A 33 -0.67 5.80 6.31
CA MET A 33 -0.83 7.24 6.25
C MET A 33 -2.31 7.65 6.33
N LEU A 34 -2.62 8.55 7.27
CA LEU A 34 -3.95 9.17 7.34
C LEU A 34 -4.16 10.13 6.15
N PRO A 35 -5.41 10.31 5.68
CA PRO A 35 -6.65 9.70 6.18
C PRO A 35 -6.98 8.34 5.53
N TRP A 36 -6.03 7.71 4.85
CA TRP A 36 -6.24 6.50 4.06
C TRP A 36 -5.42 5.30 4.57
N SER A 37 -5.20 5.23 5.88
CA SER A 37 -4.59 4.04 6.45
C SER A 37 -5.49 2.83 6.19
N VAL A 38 -4.94 1.63 6.21
CA VAL A 38 -5.70 0.40 5.95
C VAL A 38 -6.90 0.29 6.90
N GLU A 39 -6.72 0.64 8.17
CA GLU A 39 -7.76 0.61 9.20
C GLU A 39 -8.89 1.58 8.86
N VAL A 40 -8.56 2.84 8.54
CA VAL A 40 -9.55 3.86 8.17
C VAL A 40 -10.29 3.49 6.88
N CYS A 41 -9.59 2.95 5.89
CA CYS A 41 -10.22 2.51 4.65
C CYS A 41 -11.20 1.35 4.87
N LEU A 42 -10.82 0.38 5.71
CA LEU A 42 -11.68 -0.75 6.03
C LEU A 42 -12.90 -0.32 6.83
N GLU A 43 -12.73 0.58 7.80
CA GLU A 43 -13.83 1.18 8.56
C GLU A 43 -14.81 1.90 7.63
N ARG A 44 -14.30 2.80 6.78
CA ARG A 44 -15.13 3.54 5.80
C ARG A 44 -15.87 2.61 4.85
N LEU A 45 -15.19 1.59 4.32
CA LEU A 45 -15.82 0.61 3.42
C LEU A 45 -16.93 -0.19 4.14
N GLY A 46 -16.71 -0.52 5.41
CA GLY A 46 -17.71 -1.14 6.26
C GLY A 46 -18.94 -0.24 6.46
N CYS A 47 -18.71 1.02 6.85
CA CYS A 47 -19.79 1.98 7.08
C CYS A 47 -20.61 2.25 5.81
N VAL A 48 -19.96 2.55 4.67
CA VAL A 48 -20.62 2.82 3.37
C VAL A 48 -21.48 1.64 2.88
N ARG A 49 -21.15 0.41 3.31
CA ARG A 49 -21.89 -0.80 2.89
C ARG A 49 -22.98 -1.23 3.87
N LEU A 50 -22.90 -0.80 5.12
CA LEU A 50 -23.80 -1.23 6.20
C LEU A 50 -24.83 -0.18 6.57
N PHE A 51 -24.55 1.09 6.33
CA PHE A 51 -25.46 2.20 6.59
C PHE A 51 -25.68 2.96 5.28
N ASP A 52 -26.94 3.29 4.98
CA ASP A 52 -27.22 4.27 3.94
C ASP A 52 -26.65 5.61 4.41
N GLU A 53 -25.98 6.33 3.51
CA GLU A 53 -25.56 7.70 3.79
C GLU A 53 -26.84 8.58 3.73
N ASP A 54 -27.36 8.95 4.90
CA ASP A 54 -28.44 9.96 5.04
C ASP A 54 -28.03 11.33 4.47
#